data_AF-K2EH68-F1
#
_entry.id   AF-K2EH68-F1
#
_cell.length_a   1.000
_cell.length_b   1.000
_cell.length_c   1.000
_cell.angle_alpha   90.00
_cell.angle_beta   90.00
_cell.angle_gamma   90.00
#
_symmetry.space_group_name_H-M   'P 1'
#
loop_
_entity.id
_entity.type
_entity.pdbx_description
1 polymer ?
#
loop_
_entity_poly.entity_id
_entity_poly.type
_entity_poly.pdbx_seq_one_letter_code
_entity_poly.pdbx_strand_id
1 'polypeptide(L)'
;MERKRACKHCHRLFIPVRNPQQQFCSRSKCQNVRKSTWRREKHKHDPDYRENQNQASKRWRKKNPGYWRHYRAAHPPYTEGNRYKQRQRNQVFYKGPEPPYPSKASQFANSDA
;
A
#
# COMPACT_ATOMS: atom_id res chain seq x y z
N MET A 1 36.71 0.23 14.78
CA MET A 1 36.43 0.07 13.34
C MET A 1 34.94 -0.06 13.13
N GLU A 2 34.36 0.82 12.32
CA GLU A 2 32.93 0.82 12.07
C GLU A 2 32.53 -0.31 11.11
N ARG A 3 31.76 -1.28 11.59
CA ARG A 3 31.43 -2.50 10.84
C ARG A 3 30.38 -2.18 9.76
N LYS A 4 30.83 -2.08 8.51
CA LYS A 4 29.96 -1.95 7.34
C LYS A 4 29.15 -3.24 7.11
N ARG A 5 27.90 -3.09 6.67
CA ARG A 5 26.99 -4.19 6.31
C ARG A 5 26.35 -3.94 4.94
N ALA A 6 25.98 -5.00 4.22
CA ALA A 6 25.22 -4.90 2.98
C ALA A 6 23.71 -4.71 3.27
N CYS A 7 23.07 -3.75 2.60
CA CYS A 7 21.63 -3.55 2.71
C CYS A 7 20.85 -4.70 2.06
N LYS A 8 19.90 -5.31 2.78
CA LYS A 8 19.04 -6.39 2.25
C LYS A 8 18.19 -6.03 1.02
N HIS A 9 17.97 -4.74 0.74
CA HIS A 9 17.19 -4.33 -0.43
C HIS A 9 18.04 -3.90 -1.63
N CYS A 10 19.04 -3.03 -1.42
CA CYS A 10 19.83 -2.47 -2.52
C CYS A 10 21.28 -2.96 -2.56
N HIS A 11 21.67 -3.86 -1.65
CA HIS A 11 22.99 -4.47 -1.52
C HIS A 11 24.17 -3.52 -1.29
N ARG A 12 23.95 -2.20 -1.30
CA ARG A 12 24.97 -1.21 -0.98
C ARG A 12 25.45 -1.36 0.47
N LEU A 13 26.76 -1.21 0.65
CA LEU A 13 27.38 -1.14 1.96
C LEU A 13 26.91 0.12 2.69
N PHE A 14 26.58 -0.03 3.96
CA PHE A 14 26.23 1.07 4.84
C PHE A 14 26.73 0.78 6.26
N ILE A 15 26.80 1.84 7.04
CA ILE A 15 27.16 1.81 8.45
C ILE A 15 25.85 1.84 9.26
N PRO A 16 25.58 0.83 10.11
CA PRO A 16 24.45 0.87 11.05
C PRO A 16 24.59 2.06 12.02
N VAL A 17 23.55 2.87 12.17
CA VAL A 17 23.63 4.11 12.98
C VAL A 17 23.11 3.90 14.40
N ARG A 18 21.85 3.47 14.54
CA ARG A 18 21.17 3.36 15.85
C ARG A 18 21.08 1.94 16.38
N ASN A 19 21.05 0.96 15.49
CA ASN A 19 20.84 -0.44 15.84
C ASN A 19 21.94 -1.27 15.17
N PRO A 20 22.81 -1.96 15.94
CA PRO A 20 23.88 -2.79 15.38
C PRO A 20 23.38 -3.90 14.45
N GLN A 21 22.14 -4.36 14.64
CA GLN A 21 21.43 -5.34 13.81
C GLN A 21 20.63 -4.72 12.66
N GLN A 22 20.81 -3.42 12.36
CA GLN A 22 20.16 -2.77 11.22
C GLN A 22 20.47 -3.52 9.92
N GLN A 23 19.41 -3.91 9.19
CA GLN A 23 19.52 -4.73 7.96
C GLN A 23 19.31 -3.92 6.66
N PHE A 24 18.81 -2.69 6.76
CA PHE A 24 18.50 -1.83 5.62
C PHE A 24 19.20 -0.48 5.79
N CYS A 25 19.78 0.06 4.72
CA CYS A 25 20.35 1.41 4.73
C CYS A 25 19.26 2.49 4.90
N SER A 26 19.65 3.71 5.27
CA SER A 26 18.75 4.83 5.57
C SER A 26 17.96 5.37 4.37
N ARG A 27 18.28 4.95 3.14
CA ARG A 27 17.60 5.40 1.91
C ARG A 27 16.09 5.10 1.98
N SER A 28 15.28 6.08 1.60
CA SER A 28 13.80 6.01 1.66
C SER A 28 13.24 4.76 0.97
N LYS A 29 13.72 4.42 -0.23
CA LYS A 29 13.31 3.20 -0.96
C LYS A 29 13.54 1.92 -0.14
N CYS A 30 14.73 1.77 0.47
CA CYS A 30 15.07 0.61 1.30
C CYS A 30 14.25 0.56 2.59
N GLN A 31 14.01 1.71 3.21
CA GLN A 31 13.16 1.79 4.40
C GLN A 31 11.68 1.50 4.09
N ASN A 32 11.19 1.92 2.93
CA ASN A 32 9.83 1.60 2.48
C ASN A 32 9.66 0.10 2.27
N VAL A 33 10.65 -0.57 1.66
CA VAL A 33 10.64 -2.04 1.51
C VAL A 33 10.68 -2.74 2.87
N ARG A 34 11.52 -2.28 3.80
CA ARG A 34 11.55 -2.82 5.16
C ARG A 34 10.17 -2.74 5.83
N LYS A 35 9.56 -1.55 5.83
CA LYS A 35 8.24 -1.32 6.45
C LYS A 35 7.13 -2.11 5.76
N SER A 36 7.16 -2.21 4.43
CA SER A 36 6.13 -2.94 3.68
C SER A 36 6.24 -4.46 3.88
N THR A 37 7.46 -5.01 3.93
CA THR A 37 7.67 -6.43 4.26
C THR A 37 7.22 -6.73 5.68
N TRP A 38 7.66 -5.95 6.67
CA TRP A 38 7.20 -6.14 8.05
C TRP A 38 5.67 -6.07 8.18
N ARG A 39 5.03 -5.11 7.52
CA ARG A 39 3.57 -4.97 7.54
C ARG A 39 2.88 -6.18 6.90
N ARG A 40 3.40 -6.70 5.79
CA ARG A 40 2.86 -7.89 5.12
C ARG A 40 2.97 -9.13 6.01
N GLU A 41 4.14 -9.36 6.62
CA GLU A 41 4.36 -10.46 7.54
C GLU A 41 3.43 -10.38 8.75
N LYS A 42 3.31 -9.19 9.36
CA LYS A 42 2.37 -8.97 10.46
C LYS A 42 0.93 -9.23 10.03
N HIS A 43 0.50 -8.69 8.90
CA HIS A 43 -0.86 -8.92 8.43
C HIS A 43 -1.16 -10.41 8.11
N LYS A 44 -0.15 -11.20 7.76
CA LYS A 44 -0.28 -12.62 7.44
C LYS A 44 -0.32 -13.50 8.71
N HIS A 45 0.52 -13.19 9.69
CA HIS A 45 0.78 -14.09 10.82
C HIS A 45 0.24 -13.59 12.17
N ASP A 46 -0.20 -12.34 12.26
CA ASP A 46 -0.66 -11.70 13.49
C ASP A 46 -2.15 -11.31 13.34
N PRO A 47 -3.08 -12.19 13.76
CA PRO A 47 -4.51 -11.96 13.59
C PRO A 47 -5.02 -10.77 14.40
N ASP A 48 -4.46 -10.52 15.59
CA ASP A 48 -4.80 -9.38 16.44
C ASP A 48 -4.37 -8.06 15.77
N TYR A 49 -3.17 -8.03 15.20
CA TYR A 49 -2.72 -6.88 14.42
C TYR A 49 -3.66 -6.62 13.24
N ARG A 50 -4.06 -7.66 12.50
CA ARG A 50 -4.99 -7.54 11.37
C ARG A 50 -6.35 -6.98 11.82
N GLU A 51 -6.91 -7.51 12.90
CA GLU A 51 -8.21 -7.05 13.39
C GLU A 51 -8.15 -5.62 13.91
N ASN A 52 -7.08 -5.26 14.64
CA ASN A 52 -6.88 -3.89 15.09
C ASN A 52 -6.80 -2.90 13.90
N GLN A 53 -6.13 -3.26 12.79
CA GLN A 53 -6.10 -2.44 11.58
C GLN A 53 -7.51 -2.28 10.95
N ASN A 54 -8.30 -3.36 10.94
CA ASN A 54 -9.69 -3.33 10.45
C ASN A 54 -10.55 -2.40 11.31
N GLN A 55 -10.47 -2.54 12.64
CA GLN A 55 -11.24 -1.74 13.59
C GLN A 55 -10.84 -0.27 13.53
N ALA A 56 -9.55 0.05 13.45
CA ALA A 56 -9.08 1.42 13.24
C ALA A 56 -9.66 2.03 11.96
N SER A 57 -9.67 1.27 10.87
CA SER A 57 -10.24 1.70 9.58
C SER A 57 -11.77 1.91 9.66
N LYS A 58 -12.49 1.03 10.37
CA LYS A 58 -13.94 1.18 10.64
C LYS A 58 -14.23 2.44 11.46
N ARG A 59 -13.52 2.64 12.58
CA ARG A 59 -13.66 3.82 13.44
C ARG A 59 -13.39 5.11 12.68
N TRP A 60 -12.33 5.12 11.86
CA TRP A 60 -12.00 6.30 11.06
C TRP A 60 -13.10 6.63 10.05
N ARG A 61 -13.64 5.62 9.33
CA ARG A 61 -14.76 5.84 8.39
C ARG A 61 -16.02 6.33 9.09
N LYS A 62 -16.36 5.75 10.25
CA LYS A 62 -17.50 6.19 11.06
C LYS A 62 -17.35 7.65 11.51
N LYS A 63 -16.13 8.05 11.89
CA LYS A 63 -15.84 9.43 12.31
C LYS A 63 -15.79 10.42 11.14
N ASN A 64 -15.48 9.97 9.93
CA ASN A 64 -15.26 10.82 8.75
C ASN A 64 -16.18 10.41 7.58
N PRO A 65 -17.51 10.48 7.74
CA PRO A 65 -18.44 10.16 6.66
C PRO A 65 -18.23 11.14 5.49
N GLY A 66 -18.34 10.64 4.25
CA GLY A 66 -18.19 11.46 3.05
C GLY A 66 -16.77 11.98 2.75
N TYR A 67 -15.79 11.80 3.65
CA TYR A 67 -14.43 12.32 3.45
C TYR A 67 -13.85 11.93 2.09
N TRP A 68 -13.90 10.65 1.72
CA TRP A 68 -13.33 10.19 0.47
C TRP A 68 -14.05 10.74 -0.77
N ARG A 69 -15.36 11.01 -0.66
CA ARG A 69 -16.13 11.65 -1.74
C ARG A 69 -15.63 13.07 -1.94
N HIS A 70 -15.55 13.86 -0.88
CA HIS A 70 -15.07 15.24 -0.93
C HIS A 70 -13.60 15.31 -1.36
N TYR A 71 -12.75 14.44 -0.82
CA TYR A 71 -11.34 14.37 -1.20
C TYR A 71 -11.15 14.11 -2.70
N ARG A 72 -11.89 13.15 -3.28
CA ARG A 72 -11.82 12.85 -4.71
C ARG A 72 -12.34 14.00 -5.57
N ALA A 73 -13.42 14.65 -5.17
CA ALA A 73 -13.96 15.82 -5.87
C ALA A 73 -12.97 16.99 -5.88
N ALA A 74 -12.28 17.23 -4.77
CA ALA A 74 -11.28 18.28 -4.63
C ALA A 74 -9.92 17.94 -5.27
N HIS A 75 -9.64 16.67 -5.59
CA HIS A 75 -8.37 16.23 -6.19
C HIS A 75 -8.59 15.39 -7.47
N PRO A 76 -9.15 15.99 -8.55
CA PRO A 76 -9.41 15.28 -9.80
C PRO A 76 -8.14 14.68 -10.43
N PRO A 77 -7.00 15.41 -10.55
CA PRO A 77 -5.78 14.86 -11.16
C PRO A 77 -5.25 13.61 -10.44
N TYR A 78 -5.31 13.61 -9.10
CA TYR A 78 -4.92 12.45 -8.30
C TYR A 78 -5.84 11.26 -8.57
N THR A 79 -7.15 11.52 -8.58
CA THR A 79 -8.17 10.49 -8.77
C THR A 79 -8.08 9.86 -10.16
N GLU A 80 -7.91 10.67 -11.19
CA GLU A 80 -7.77 10.23 -12.58
C GLU A 80 -6.48 9.43 -12.81
N GLY A 81 -5.35 9.94 -12.31
CA GLY A 81 -4.08 9.23 -12.37
C GLY A 81 -4.14 7.86 -11.67
N ASN A 82 -4.80 7.78 -10.51
CA ASN A 82 -5.00 6.51 -9.82
C ASN A 82 -5.92 5.56 -10.63
N ARG A 83 -6.99 6.07 -11.23
CA ARG A 83 -7.88 5.28 -12.11
C ARG A 83 -7.13 4.74 -13.33
N TYR A 84 -6.29 5.56 -13.97
CA TYR A 84 -5.45 5.14 -15.10
C TYR A 84 -4.49 4.01 -14.72
N LYS A 85 -3.73 4.17 -13.63
CA LYS A 85 -2.82 3.12 -13.13
C LYS A 85 -3.55 1.83 -12.75
N GLN A 86 -4.79 1.93 -12.23
CA GLN A 86 -5.62 0.75 -11.98
C GLN A 86 -6.03 0.05 -13.29
N ARG A 87 -6.34 0.78 -14.36
CA ARG A 87 -6.63 0.18 -15.68
C ARG A 87 -5.42 -0.58 -16.21
N GLN A 88 -4.23 0.02 -16.15
CA GLN A 88 -2.99 -0.66 -16.57
C GLN A 88 -2.75 -1.94 -15.77
N ARG A 89 -2.90 -1.91 -14.43
CA ARG A 89 -2.77 -3.12 -13.61
C ARG A 89 -3.79 -4.18 -14.04
N ASN A 90 -5.05 -3.82 -14.19
CA ASN A 90 -6.10 -4.75 -14.60
C ASN A 90 -5.80 -5.39 -15.97
N GLN A 91 -5.22 -4.65 -16.91
CA GLN A 91 -4.81 -5.17 -18.23
C GLN A 91 -3.67 -6.18 -18.11
N VAL A 92 -2.68 -5.93 -17.26
CA VAL A 92 -1.53 -6.83 -17.07
C VAL A 92 -1.91 -8.17 -16.42
N PHE A 93 -3.00 -8.20 -15.64
CA PHE A 93 -3.48 -9.42 -14.97
C PHE A 93 -4.51 -10.23 -15.79
N TYR A 94 -4.84 -9.83 -17.02
CA TYR A 94 -5.88 -10.47 -17.83
C TYR A 94 -5.34 -11.07 -19.14
N LYS A 95 -5.59 -12.37 -19.39
CA LYS A 95 -5.12 -13.14 -20.58
C LYS A 95 -6.22 -13.99 -21.26
N GLY A 96 -7.49 -13.60 -21.18
CA GLY A 96 -8.59 -14.30 -21.86
C GLY A 96 -9.29 -13.43 -22.91
N PRO A 97 -10.30 -13.95 -23.64
CA PRO A 97 -11.02 -13.20 -24.67
C PRO A 97 -11.96 -12.10 -24.13
N GLU A 98 -12.48 -12.22 -22.88
CA GLU A 98 -13.50 -11.32 -22.27
C GLU A 98 -13.19 -10.93 -20.79
N PRO A 99 -12.92 -9.65 -20.43
CA PRO A 99 -12.51 -9.28 -19.07
C PRO A 99 -13.50 -9.78 -17.99
N PRO A 100 -13.05 -10.41 -16.88
CA PRO A 100 -13.90 -11.10 -15.90
C PRO A 100 -14.69 -10.15 -15.00
N TYR A 101 -14.60 -8.85 -15.26
CA TYR A 101 -15.33 -7.82 -14.56
C TYR A 101 -16.10 -7.02 -15.59
N PRO A 102 -17.43 -6.85 -15.43
CA PRO A 102 -18.17 -5.95 -16.31
C PRO A 102 -17.53 -4.57 -16.24
N SER A 103 -17.52 -3.86 -17.37
CA SER A 103 -16.91 -2.53 -17.49
C SER A 103 -17.37 -1.64 -16.33
N LYS A 104 -16.46 -0.83 -15.76
CA LYS A 104 -16.71 -0.03 -14.55
C LYS A 104 -17.88 0.97 -14.65
N ALA A 105 -18.59 1.04 -15.78
CA ALA A 105 -19.86 1.73 -15.87
C ALA A 105 -20.96 1.10 -14.99
N SER A 106 -20.89 -0.20 -14.67
CA SER A 106 -21.98 -0.90 -13.95
C SER A 106 -21.80 -1.06 -12.44
N GLN A 107 -20.59 -0.83 -11.88
CA GLN A 107 -20.30 -1.13 -10.46
C GLN A 107 -20.40 0.06 -9.51
N PHE A 108 -20.53 1.30 -10.00
CA PHE A 108 -20.66 2.49 -9.14
C PHE A 108 -22.11 2.85 -8.78
N ALA A 109 -23.10 2.07 -9.22
CA ALA A 109 -24.50 2.31 -8.89
C ALA A 109 -24.87 1.94 -7.44
N ASN A 110 -24.07 1.15 -6.70
CA ASN A 110 -24.45 0.63 -5.39
C ASN A 110 -23.30 0.63 -4.37
N SER A 111 -22.81 1.81 -3.94
CA SER A 111 -21.97 1.88 -2.73
C SER A 111 -22.14 3.20 -1.98
N ASP A 112 -23.39 3.55 -1.69
CA ASP A 112 -23.76 4.38 -0.55
C ASP A 112 -24.54 3.50 0.44
N ALA A 113 -23.82 2.96 1.43
CA ALA A 113 -24.32 2.47 2.73
C ALA A 113 -23.15 2.42 3.72
#